data_AF-A0A290ZN14-F1
#
_entry.id   AF-A0A290ZN14-F1
#
_cell.length_a   1.000
_cell.length_b   1.000
_cell.length_c   1.000
_cell.angle_alpha   90.00
_cell.angle_beta   90.00
_cell.angle_gamma   90.00
#
_symmetry.space_group_name_H-M   'P 1'
#
loop_
_entity.id
_entity.type
_entity.pdbx_description
1 polymer ?
#
loop_
_entity_poly.entity_id
_entity_poly.type
_entity_poly.pdbx_seq_one_letter_code
_entity_poly.pdbx_strand_id
1 'polypeptide(L)'
;MYQHLLVPIDGSDLGARLVTQAVRFAASLGARITFFTMREDYGSTGEGALSRTLSPEAFAEASLGEANALLAKAIAAAGEVGVECDGLARTGARAYEQILEAAAECQCDLIFMASHGRRGLKALMIGSQTQKVLAHATLPVLVATVEANVRCSAAEAAVTIIKDEHRAIAAICSGLREQAALARRGEAVDYGFIASMLHYLRAFPERLHHPKEEEFLFAKLRQRHPAAAETLAVLEQEHEEGGRLLAELEAQAANLGAGGASNSSGTSLAEAIDRFVDGQWNHLNAEEKMIIPLALEHLSDDDWGGIERAFRENAQIGRGHEEDEAFRRLFSRLMNMRVGRQSA
;
A
#
# COMPACT_ATOMS: atom_id res chain seq x y z
N MET A 1 25.43 -7.19 23.92
CA MET A 1 24.71 -6.46 22.86
C MET A 1 23.86 -7.49 22.14
N TYR A 2 22.65 -7.17 21.71
CA TYR A 2 21.77 -8.14 21.01
C TYR A 2 22.43 -8.64 19.73
N GLN A 3 22.29 -9.93 19.43
CA GLN A 3 22.94 -10.61 18.31
C GLN A 3 21.92 -11.21 17.33
N HIS A 4 20.70 -11.51 17.79
CA HIS A 4 19.70 -12.13 16.93
C HIS A 4 18.27 -11.71 17.29
N LEU A 5 17.65 -11.03 16.34
CA LEU A 5 16.30 -10.48 16.48
C LEU A 5 15.25 -11.41 15.90
N LEU A 6 14.15 -11.61 16.62
CA LEU A 6 12.89 -12.07 16.03
C LEU A 6 12.03 -10.86 15.65
N VAL A 7 11.62 -10.77 14.38
CA VAL A 7 10.78 -9.67 13.88
C VAL A 7 9.44 -10.23 13.36
N PRO A 8 8.36 -10.20 14.16
CA PRO A 8 7.04 -10.62 13.71
C PRO A 8 6.43 -9.63 12.72
N ILE A 9 5.97 -10.12 11.57
CA ILE A 9 5.38 -9.37 10.47
C ILE A 9 4.04 -9.97 10.05
N ASP A 10 3.07 -9.10 9.74
CA ASP A 10 1.67 -9.50 9.51
C ASP A 10 1.10 -9.04 8.17
N GLY A 11 1.93 -8.45 7.30
CA GLY A 11 1.52 -7.95 5.98
C GLY A 11 0.75 -6.64 5.99
N SER A 12 0.64 -5.97 7.14
CA SER A 12 0.16 -4.59 7.20
C SER A 12 1.24 -3.58 6.74
N ASP A 13 0.83 -2.36 6.39
CA ASP A 13 1.75 -1.25 6.12
C ASP A 13 2.64 -0.93 7.34
N LEU A 14 2.08 -1.10 8.54
CA LEU A 14 2.82 -1.05 9.80
C LEU A 14 3.96 -2.08 9.82
N GLY A 15 3.68 -3.30 9.35
CA GLY A 15 4.67 -4.37 9.20
C GLY A 15 5.78 -4.03 8.20
N ALA A 16 5.47 -3.39 7.08
CA ALA A 16 6.49 -2.95 6.12
C ALA A 16 7.45 -1.91 6.73
N ARG A 17 6.91 -0.91 7.46
CA ARG A 17 7.75 0.06 8.18
C ARG A 17 8.58 -0.58 9.29
N LEU A 18 8.00 -1.55 10.00
CA LEU A 18 8.70 -2.31 11.03
C LEU A 18 9.94 -3.02 10.48
N VAL A 19 9.83 -3.65 9.30
CA VAL A 19 10.96 -4.30 8.63
C VAL A 19 12.10 -3.29 8.40
N THR A 20 11.81 -2.14 7.83
CA THR A 20 12.82 -1.09 7.58
C THR A 20 13.51 -0.64 8.87
N GLN A 21 12.75 -0.44 9.96
CA GLN A 21 13.31 -0.06 11.25
C GLN A 21 14.17 -1.17 11.86
N ALA A 22 13.70 -2.41 11.82
CA ALA A 22 14.40 -3.57 12.35
C ALA A 22 15.71 -3.84 11.60
N VAL A 23 15.71 -3.75 10.27
CA VAL A 23 16.92 -3.91 9.43
C VAL A 23 17.97 -2.85 9.78
N ARG A 24 17.57 -1.57 9.87
CA ARG A 24 18.49 -0.49 10.26
C ARG A 24 19.05 -0.70 11.66
N PHE A 25 18.21 -1.14 12.59
CA PHE A 25 18.64 -1.41 13.95
C PHE A 25 19.62 -2.60 14.01
N ALA A 26 19.31 -3.71 13.35
CA ALA A 26 20.19 -4.88 13.29
C ALA A 26 21.53 -4.57 12.61
N ALA A 27 21.51 -3.83 11.51
CA ALA A 27 22.72 -3.35 10.83
C ALA A 27 23.61 -2.52 11.77
N SER A 28 23.03 -1.64 12.60
CA SER A 28 23.80 -0.83 13.56
C SER A 28 24.48 -1.66 14.67
N LEU A 29 24.00 -2.88 14.92
CA LEU A 29 24.52 -3.80 15.94
C LEU A 29 25.38 -4.94 15.36
N GLY A 30 25.38 -5.13 14.04
CA GLY A 30 25.91 -6.35 13.41
C GLY A 30 25.12 -7.61 13.79
N ALA A 31 23.83 -7.46 14.08
CA ALA A 31 22.94 -8.56 14.47
C ALA A 31 22.26 -9.19 13.25
N ARG A 32 21.87 -10.46 13.37
CA ARG A 32 21.04 -11.16 12.37
C ARG A 32 19.55 -11.06 12.70
N ILE A 33 18.67 -11.31 11.71
CA ILE A 33 17.22 -11.22 11.87
C ILE A 33 16.54 -12.53 11.46
N THR A 34 15.59 -13.03 12.26
CA THR A 34 14.57 -13.98 11.78
C THR A 34 13.24 -13.26 11.65
N PHE A 35 12.77 -13.10 10.41
CA PHE A 35 11.43 -12.61 10.14
C PHE A 35 10.42 -13.72 10.40
N PHE A 36 9.41 -13.41 11.20
CA PHE A 36 8.37 -14.37 11.58
C PHE A 36 7.02 -13.93 11.05
N THR A 37 6.30 -14.80 10.38
CA THR A 37 4.90 -14.57 10.04
C THR A 37 4.06 -15.76 10.47
N MET A 38 2.81 -15.50 10.81
CA MET A 38 1.87 -16.57 11.02
C MET A 38 0.56 -16.33 10.31
N ARG A 39 -0.10 -17.44 10.00
CA ARG A 39 -1.50 -17.46 9.63
C ARG A 39 -2.33 -17.98 10.80
N GLU A 40 -3.46 -17.33 11.01
CA GLU A 40 -4.52 -17.89 11.84
C GLU A 40 -5.09 -19.11 11.12
N ASP A 41 -5.38 -20.18 11.85
CA ASP A 41 -6.05 -21.37 11.28
C ASP A 41 -7.54 -21.07 10.98
N TYR A 42 -7.77 -20.24 9.97
CA TYR A 42 -9.10 -19.87 9.46
C TYR A 42 -9.89 -21.06 8.91
N GLY A 43 -9.27 -22.23 8.74
CA GLY A 43 -9.97 -23.47 8.39
C GLY A 43 -10.92 -23.97 9.47
N SER A 44 -10.95 -23.33 10.65
CA SER A 44 -11.89 -23.60 11.75
C SER A 44 -13.09 -22.65 11.79
N THR A 45 -13.17 -21.66 10.89
CA THR A 45 -14.24 -20.66 10.84
C THR A 45 -14.93 -20.62 9.48
N GLY A 46 -16.25 -20.38 9.48
CA GLY A 46 -17.20 -20.54 8.36
C GLY A 46 -16.66 -20.54 6.93
N GLU A 47 -16.24 -19.39 6.41
CA GLU A 47 -15.77 -19.26 5.01
C GLU A 47 -14.47 -20.02 4.72
N GLY A 48 -13.50 -20.00 5.65
CA GLY A 48 -12.24 -20.74 5.49
C GLY A 48 -12.42 -22.25 5.61
N ALA A 49 -13.38 -22.69 6.42
CA ALA A 49 -13.79 -24.10 6.51
C ALA A 49 -14.46 -24.58 5.22
N LEU A 50 -15.36 -23.77 4.63
CA LEU A 50 -15.98 -24.04 3.33
C LEU A 50 -14.93 -24.11 2.21
N SER A 51 -14.02 -23.15 2.13
CA SER A 51 -12.96 -23.13 1.11
C SER A 51 -11.98 -24.32 1.26
N ARG A 52 -11.57 -24.66 2.49
CA ARG A 52 -10.77 -25.87 2.79
C ARG A 52 -11.50 -27.15 2.40
N THR A 53 -12.83 -27.21 2.57
CA THR A 53 -13.64 -28.40 2.25
C THR A 53 -13.81 -28.57 0.75
N LEU A 54 -13.98 -27.47 0.01
CA LEU A 54 -14.21 -27.49 -1.44
C LEU A 54 -12.93 -27.77 -2.25
N SER A 55 -11.79 -27.25 -1.81
CA SER A 55 -10.51 -27.47 -2.50
C SER A 55 -9.32 -27.36 -1.51
N PRO A 56 -9.00 -28.45 -0.80
CA PRO A 56 -7.91 -28.47 0.18
C PRO A 56 -6.55 -28.07 -0.40
N GLU A 57 -6.21 -28.55 -1.61
CA GLU A 57 -4.90 -28.25 -2.22
C GLU A 57 -4.78 -26.78 -2.63
N ALA A 58 -5.78 -26.21 -3.30
CA ALA A 58 -5.76 -24.82 -3.73
C ALA A 58 -5.75 -23.83 -2.56
N PHE A 59 -6.46 -24.16 -1.46
CA PHE A 59 -6.40 -23.38 -0.23
C PHE A 59 -5.00 -23.43 0.38
N ALA A 60 -4.36 -24.61 0.44
CA ALA A 60 -3.00 -24.76 0.96
C ALA A 60 -1.96 -24.00 0.11
N GLU A 61 -2.09 -24.06 -1.22
CA GLU A 61 -1.17 -23.43 -2.17
C GLU A 61 -1.24 -21.90 -2.14
N ALA A 62 -2.45 -21.31 -2.21
CA ALA A 62 -2.63 -19.86 -2.08
C ALA A 62 -2.18 -19.34 -0.71
N SER A 63 -2.43 -20.11 0.33
CA SER A 63 -2.05 -19.82 1.71
C SER A 63 -0.54 -19.79 1.95
N LEU A 64 0.19 -20.75 1.37
CA LEU A 64 1.65 -20.80 1.43
C LEU A 64 2.26 -19.66 0.61
N GLY A 65 1.66 -19.33 -0.54
CA GLY A 65 2.09 -18.24 -1.41
C GLY A 65 2.16 -16.88 -0.71
N GLU A 66 1.12 -16.51 0.05
CA GLU A 66 1.08 -15.21 0.74
C GLU A 66 2.14 -15.05 1.84
N ALA A 67 2.31 -16.07 2.69
CA ALA A 67 3.30 -16.05 3.76
C ALA A 67 4.73 -16.01 3.20
N ASN A 68 4.99 -16.80 2.15
CA ASN A 68 6.28 -16.81 1.46
C ASN A 68 6.56 -15.46 0.78
N ALA A 69 5.56 -14.84 0.15
CA ALA A 69 5.73 -13.53 -0.47
C ALA A 69 6.06 -12.43 0.56
N LEU A 70 5.45 -12.49 1.74
CA LEU A 70 5.74 -11.57 2.83
C LEU A 70 7.19 -11.72 3.33
N LEU A 71 7.61 -12.95 3.59
CA LEU A 71 8.96 -13.25 4.04
C LEU A 71 10.00 -12.88 2.98
N ALA A 72 9.76 -13.19 1.71
CA ALA A 72 10.65 -12.87 0.60
C ALA A 72 10.92 -11.35 0.51
N LYS A 73 9.88 -10.52 0.66
CA LYS A 73 10.04 -9.05 0.69
C LYS A 73 10.91 -8.59 1.87
N ALA A 74 10.69 -9.15 3.05
CA ALA A 74 11.44 -8.77 4.25
C ALA A 74 12.91 -9.19 4.16
N ILE A 75 13.17 -10.42 3.69
CA ILE A 75 14.51 -10.95 3.45
C ILE A 75 15.24 -10.11 2.39
N ALA A 76 14.58 -9.74 1.29
CA ALA A 76 15.17 -8.87 0.28
C ALA A 76 15.61 -7.52 0.86
N ALA A 77 14.75 -6.89 1.68
CA ALA A 77 15.07 -5.61 2.33
C ALA A 77 16.27 -5.69 3.29
N ALA A 78 16.44 -6.82 4.00
CA ALA A 78 17.61 -7.05 4.84
C ALA A 78 18.87 -7.32 4.00
N GLY A 79 18.74 -8.09 2.90
CA GLY A 79 19.82 -8.40 1.97
C GLY A 79 20.41 -7.16 1.29
N GLU A 80 19.59 -6.17 0.94
CA GLU A 80 20.05 -4.90 0.35
C GLU A 80 21.05 -4.14 1.24
N VAL A 81 20.97 -4.33 2.56
CA VAL A 81 21.83 -3.65 3.56
C VAL A 81 22.86 -4.62 4.16
N GLY A 82 22.95 -5.85 3.65
CA GLY A 82 23.91 -6.85 4.10
C GLY A 82 23.64 -7.43 5.50
N VAL A 83 22.40 -7.40 5.96
CA VAL A 83 22.00 -8.02 7.24
C VAL A 83 21.68 -9.49 7.02
N GLU A 84 22.37 -10.38 7.74
CA GLU A 84 22.07 -11.82 7.75
C GLU A 84 20.64 -12.04 8.24
N CYS A 85 19.84 -12.78 7.47
CA CYS A 85 18.45 -13.02 7.82
C CYS A 85 17.86 -14.34 7.33
N ASP A 86 16.85 -14.80 8.06
CA ASP A 86 16.03 -15.98 7.77
C ASP A 86 14.53 -15.63 7.84
N GLY A 87 13.69 -16.50 7.27
CA GLY A 87 12.22 -16.39 7.34
C GLY A 87 11.59 -17.64 7.96
N LEU A 88 10.63 -17.45 8.85
CA LEU A 88 9.84 -18.51 9.47
C LEU A 88 8.35 -18.23 9.35
N ALA A 89 7.62 -19.12 8.68
CA ALA A 89 6.16 -19.07 8.58
C ALA A 89 5.53 -20.18 9.43
N ARG A 90 4.47 -19.85 10.19
CA ARG A 90 3.69 -20.83 10.96
C ARG A 90 2.19 -20.70 10.74
N THR A 91 1.46 -21.78 11.05
CA THR A 91 0.00 -21.77 11.13
C THR A 91 -0.41 -22.12 12.56
N GLY A 92 -1.29 -21.35 13.18
CA GLY A 92 -1.75 -21.62 14.55
C GLY A 92 -2.84 -20.66 15.02
N ALA A 93 -3.37 -20.87 16.22
CA ALA A 93 -4.47 -20.06 16.77
C ALA A 93 -4.02 -18.93 17.72
N ARG A 94 -2.82 -19.04 18.33
CA ARG A 94 -2.37 -18.16 19.42
C ARG A 94 -1.09 -17.44 19.06
N ALA A 95 -1.23 -16.23 18.50
CA ALA A 95 -0.11 -15.55 17.87
C ALA A 95 1.04 -15.19 18.81
N TYR A 96 0.76 -14.64 19.98
CA TYR A 96 1.82 -14.33 20.93
C TYR A 96 2.60 -15.59 21.37
N GLU A 97 1.95 -16.75 21.54
CA GLU A 97 2.64 -17.99 21.91
C GLU A 97 3.57 -18.45 20.80
N GLN A 98 3.10 -18.41 19.56
CA GLN A 98 3.92 -18.76 18.40
C GLN A 98 5.11 -17.81 18.20
N ILE A 99 4.96 -16.53 18.52
CA ILE A 99 6.08 -15.57 18.53
C ILE A 99 7.12 -15.97 19.59
N LEU A 100 6.68 -16.29 20.81
CA LEU A 100 7.59 -16.67 21.90
C LEU A 100 8.29 -18.00 21.62
N GLU A 101 7.56 -18.99 21.11
CA GLU A 101 8.11 -20.29 20.70
C GLU A 101 9.14 -20.13 19.57
N ALA A 102 8.80 -19.36 18.53
CA ALA A 102 9.73 -19.06 17.44
C ALA A 102 11.00 -18.35 17.93
N ALA A 103 10.88 -17.38 18.84
CA ALA A 103 12.03 -16.69 19.40
C ALA A 103 12.96 -17.66 20.14
N ALA A 104 12.39 -18.58 20.93
CA ALA A 104 13.16 -19.58 21.67
C ALA A 104 13.83 -20.60 20.75
N GLU A 105 13.11 -21.13 19.76
CA GLU A 105 13.62 -22.13 18.82
C GLU A 105 14.73 -21.57 17.91
N CYS A 106 14.55 -20.34 17.42
CA CYS A 106 15.56 -19.68 16.59
C CYS A 106 16.73 -19.12 17.41
N GLN A 107 16.68 -19.24 18.75
CA GLN A 107 17.68 -18.73 19.68
C GLN A 107 17.88 -17.21 19.59
N CYS A 108 16.78 -16.49 19.37
CA CYS A 108 16.79 -15.03 19.38
C CYS A 108 17.03 -14.50 20.79
N ASP A 109 17.66 -13.32 20.88
CA ASP A 109 17.93 -12.63 22.14
C ASP A 109 17.20 -11.27 22.26
N LEU A 110 16.43 -10.89 21.24
CA LEU A 110 15.52 -9.75 21.24
C LEU A 110 14.28 -10.02 20.37
N ILE A 111 13.10 -9.68 20.88
CA ILE A 111 11.89 -9.59 20.06
C ILE A 111 11.69 -8.13 19.66
N PHE A 112 11.77 -7.84 18.36
CA PHE A 112 11.58 -6.50 17.82
C PHE A 112 10.23 -6.42 17.11
N MET A 113 9.24 -5.79 17.75
CA MET A 113 7.85 -5.86 17.29
C MET A 113 7.18 -4.50 17.15
N ALA A 114 6.19 -4.41 16.26
CA ALA A 114 5.37 -3.21 16.15
C ALA A 114 4.50 -3.04 17.40
N SER A 115 4.18 -1.78 17.72
CA SER A 115 3.19 -1.47 18.75
C SER A 115 1.81 -2.09 18.50
N HIS A 116 1.43 -2.30 17.23
CA HIS A 116 0.16 -2.88 16.78
C HIS A 116 0.31 -3.56 15.41
N GLY A 117 -0.69 -4.34 15.00
CA GLY A 117 -0.75 -5.01 13.70
C GLY A 117 -2.06 -4.77 12.94
N ARG A 118 -2.37 -5.63 11.97
CA ARG A 118 -3.50 -5.57 11.00
C ARG A 118 -4.86 -5.13 11.55
N ARG A 119 -5.20 -5.50 12.79
CA ARG A 119 -6.52 -5.24 13.41
C ARG A 119 -6.53 -4.01 14.32
N GLY A 120 -5.39 -3.34 14.51
CA GLY A 120 -5.24 -2.21 15.43
C GLY A 120 -5.73 -0.90 14.82
N LEU A 121 -7.06 -0.72 14.75
CA LEU A 121 -7.66 0.57 14.40
C LEU A 121 -8.13 1.26 15.69
N LYS A 122 -7.27 2.13 16.26
CA LYS A 122 -7.59 3.28 17.14
C LYS A 122 -6.32 3.78 17.82
N ALA A 123 -6.06 5.07 17.67
CA ALA A 123 -4.96 5.79 18.32
C ALA A 123 -4.89 5.45 19.83
N LEU A 124 -3.65 5.37 20.36
CA LEU A 124 -3.26 5.27 21.77
C LEU A 124 -3.28 3.89 22.45
N MET A 125 -3.72 2.81 21.79
CA MET A 125 -3.58 1.40 22.24
C MET A 125 -2.11 0.92 22.39
N ILE A 126 -1.89 -0.28 22.95
CA ILE A 126 -0.83 -1.20 22.49
C ILE A 126 -1.60 -2.42 21.97
N GLY A 127 -1.17 -3.01 20.87
CA GLY A 127 -1.86 -4.11 20.21
C GLY A 127 -2.01 -5.32 21.12
N SER A 128 -3.12 -6.04 21.01
CA SER A 128 -3.43 -7.16 21.90
C SER A 128 -2.39 -8.28 21.86
N GLN A 129 -1.68 -8.47 20.75
CA GLN A 129 -0.55 -9.40 20.66
C GLN A 129 0.71 -8.83 21.32
N THR A 130 1.02 -7.56 21.08
CA THR A 130 2.14 -6.85 21.73
C THR A 130 2.02 -6.86 23.24
N GLN A 131 0.82 -6.58 23.79
CA GLN A 131 0.57 -6.67 25.23
C GLN A 131 0.82 -8.08 25.78
N LYS A 132 0.36 -9.12 25.07
CA LYS A 132 0.56 -10.51 25.48
C LYS A 132 2.03 -10.92 25.40
N VAL A 133 2.76 -10.53 24.35
CA VAL A 133 4.21 -10.77 24.27
C VAL A 133 4.92 -10.07 25.43
N LEU A 134 4.64 -8.78 25.67
CA LEU A 134 5.22 -8.05 26.80
C LEU A 134 4.94 -8.69 28.16
N ALA A 135 3.74 -9.27 28.35
CA ALA A 135 3.34 -9.90 29.59
C ALA A 135 3.98 -11.29 29.82
N HIS A 136 4.40 -11.97 28.75
CA HIS A 136 4.82 -13.38 28.79
C HIS A 136 6.25 -13.64 28.30
N ALA A 137 6.90 -12.66 27.66
CA ALA A 137 8.25 -12.83 27.14
C ALA A 137 9.27 -12.97 28.26
N THR A 138 10.15 -13.96 28.13
CA THR A 138 11.36 -14.11 28.93
C THR A 138 12.57 -13.42 28.31
N LEU A 139 12.44 -12.99 27.05
CA LEU A 139 13.44 -12.22 26.31
C LEU A 139 13.10 -10.72 26.36
N PRO A 140 14.09 -9.84 26.23
CA PRO A 140 13.85 -8.43 25.97
C PRO A 140 12.93 -8.22 24.77
N VAL A 141 12.02 -7.25 24.88
CA VAL A 141 11.07 -6.88 23.82
C VAL A 141 11.27 -5.40 23.52
N LEU A 142 11.65 -5.09 22.28
CA LEU A 142 11.69 -3.73 21.77
C LEU A 142 10.43 -3.47 20.96
N VAL A 143 9.59 -2.58 21.47
CA VAL A 143 8.37 -2.17 20.80
C VAL A 143 8.63 -0.91 19.99
N ALA A 144 8.58 -1.05 18.66
CA ALA A 144 8.81 0.06 17.76
C ALA A 144 7.53 0.86 17.50
N THR A 145 7.65 2.19 17.57
CA THR A 145 6.62 3.11 17.12
C THR A 145 6.65 3.21 15.60
N VAL A 146 5.54 2.84 14.97
CA VAL A 146 5.37 2.87 13.51
C VAL A 146 4.34 3.94 13.18
N GLU A 147 4.80 5.19 13.00
CA GLU A 147 4.09 6.45 12.61
C GLU A 147 2.85 6.85 13.41
N ALA A 148 1.94 5.96 13.79
CA ALA A 148 0.69 6.26 14.50
C ALA A 148 0.87 6.85 15.91
N ASN A 149 2.08 6.77 16.49
CA ASN A 149 2.42 7.28 17.83
C ASN A 149 3.40 8.45 17.81
N VAL A 150 3.92 8.85 16.66
CA VAL A 150 4.63 10.12 16.54
C VAL A 150 3.56 11.20 16.58
N ARG A 151 3.71 12.24 17.42
CA ARG A 151 2.90 13.45 17.27
C ARG A 151 3.30 14.07 15.94
N CYS A 152 2.69 13.59 14.86
CA CYS A 152 2.76 14.25 13.57
C CYS A 152 2.05 15.58 13.73
N SER A 153 2.62 16.64 13.18
CA SER A 153 1.82 17.84 12.95
C SER A 153 0.65 17.47 12.02
N ALA A 154 -0.44 18.24 12.08
CA ALA A 154 -1.55 18.02 11.16
C ALA A 154 -1.10 18.09 9.69
N ALA A 155 -0.08 18.91 9.42
CA ALA A 155 0.55 19.03 8.11
C ALA A 155 1.20 17.71 7.66
N GLU A 156 2.04 17.10 8.51
CA GLU A 156 2.72 15.84 8.17
C GLU A 156 1.72 14.69 7.98
N ALA A 157 0.66 14.64 8.79
CA ALA A 157 -0.40 13.64 8.65
C ALA A 157 -1.18 13.82 7.33
N ALA A 158 -1.59 15.05 6.99
CA ALA A 158 -2.28 15.35 5.73
C ALA A 158 -1.40 15.03 4.50
N VAL A 159 -0.12 15.41 4.54
CA VAL A 159 0.84 15.12 3.46
C VAL A 159 1.08 13.62 3.31
N THR A 160 1.12 12.87 4.41
CA THR A 160 1.26 11.40 4.35
C THR A 160 0.06 10.77 3.67
N ILE A 161 -1.17 11.22 4.00
CA ILE A 161 -2.40 10.75 3.36
C ILE A 161 -2.32 10.96 1.84
N ILE A 162 -2.07 12.19 1.38
CA ILE A 162 -1.95 12.48 -0.06
C ILE A 162 -0.88 11.61 -0.73
N LYS A 163 0.32 11.51 -0.13
CA LYS A 163 1.42 10.73 -0.74
C LYS A 163 1.12 9.23 -0.82
N ASP A 164 0.39 8.67 0.14
CA ASP A 164 -0.04 7.28 0.07
C ASP A 164 -1.04 7.06 -1.06
N GLU A 165 -1.94 8.02 -1.28
CA GLU A 165 -2.88 8.01 -2.40
C GLU A 165 -2.15 8.15 -3.75
N HIS A 166 -1.14 9.02 -3.84
CA HIS A 166 -0.30 9.13 -5.04
C HIS A 166 0.41 7.81 -5.37
N ARG A 167 0.94 7.12 -4.36
CA ARG A 167 1.57 5.79 -4.54
C ARG A 167 0.57 4.77 -5.08
N ALA A 168 -0.68 4.83 -4.62
CA ALA A 168 -1.76 3.98 -5.12
C ALA A 168 -2.04 4.27 -6.60
N ILE A 169 -2.23 5.54 -6.97
CA ILE A 169 -2.43 5.99 -8.36
C ILE A 169 -1.27 5.57 -9.25
N ALA A 170 -0.03 5.81 -8.80
CA ALA A 170 1.20 5.43 -9.48
C ALA A 170 1.30 3.92 -9.76
N ALA A 171 0.86 3.08 -8.82
CA ALA A 171 0.85 1.63 -8.99
C ALA A 171 -0.13 1.21 -10.09
N ILE A 172 -1.34 1.79 -10.11
CA ILE A 172 -2.33 1.54 -11.17
C ILE A 172 -1.81 2.02 -12.53
N CYS A 173 -1.28 3.24 -12.60
CA CYS A 173 -0.69 3.82 -13.82
C CYS A 173 0.44 2.95 -14.38
N SER A 174 1.28 2.38 -13.50
CA SER A 174 2.32 1.44 -13.90
C SER A 174 1.74 0.14 -14.47
N GLY A 175 0.67 -0.38 -13.88
CA GLY A 175 -0.06 -1.54 -14.40
C GLY A 175 -0.68 -1.29 -15.77
N LEU A 176 -1.26 -0.10 -15.98
CA LEU A 176 -1.80 0.32 -17.28
C LEU A 176 -0.70 0.39 -18.35
N ARG A 177 0.44 1.00 -18.06
CA ARG A 177 1.60 1.02 -18.99
C ARG A 177 2.09 -0.38 -19.34
N GLU A 178 2.05 -1.31 -18.39
CA GLU A 178 2.40 -2.70 -18.68
C GLU A 178 1.41 -3.34 -19.67
N GLN A 179 0.11 -3.09 -19.51
CA GLN A 179 -0.89 -3.56 -20.47
C GLN A 179 -0.74 -2.91 -21.84
N ALA A 180 -0.41 -1.61 -21.90
CA ALA A 180 -0.08 -0.92 -23.14
C ALA A 180 1.14 -1.55 -23.84
N ALA A 181 2.17 -1.92 -23.08
CA ALA A 181 3.34 -2.61 -23.61
C ALA A 181 3.01 -4.00 -24.18
N LEU A 182 2.11 -4.76 -23.53
CA LEU A 182 1.61 -6.04 -24.06
C LEU A 182 0.87 -5.83 -25.40
N ALA A 183 -0.02 -4.84 -25.45
CA ALA A 183 -0.78 -4.51 -26.66
C ALA A 183 0.15 -4.17 -27.84
N ARG A 184 1.21 -3.38 -27.60
CA ARG A 184 2.21 -3.01 -28.62
C ARG A 184 3.00 -4.22 -29.14
N ARG A 185 3.23 -5.24 -28.30
CA ARG A 185 3.92 -6.49 -28.70
C ARG A 185 2.98 -7.51 -29.37
N GLY A 186 1.69 -7.20 -29.49
CA GLY A 186 0.69 -8.14 -30.01
C GLY A 186 0.43 -9.32 -29.08
N GLU A 187 0.76 -9.18 -27.79
CA GLU A 187 0.50 -10.19 -26.76
C GLU A 187 -0.94 -10.08 -26.26
N ALA A 188 -1.42 -11.13 -25.58
CA ALA A 188 -2.76 -11.14 -25.01
C ALA A 188 -2.90 -10.07 -23.92
N VAL A 189 -3.90 -9.20 -24.09
CA VAL A 189 -4.24 -8.12 -23.14
C VAL A 189 -5.48 -8.54 -22.34
N ASP A 190 -5.42 -8.38 -21.02
CA ASP A 190 -6.59 -8.61 -20.17
C ASP A 190 -7.41 -7.32 -20.03
N TYR A 191 -8.37 -7.15 -20.93
CA TYR A 191 -9.26 -5.99 -20.94
C TYR A 191 -10.15 -5.90 -19.68
N GLY A 192 -10.48 -7.02 -19.04
CA GLY A 192 -11.23 -7.03 -17.77
C GLY A 192 -10.39 -6.48 -16.62
N PHE A 193 -9.09 -6.77 -16.63
CA PHE A 193 -8.14 -6.21 -15.69
C PHE A 193 -7.88 -4.71 -15.95
N ILE A 194 -7.77 -4.28 -17.20
CA ILE A 194 -7.75 -2.86 -17.56
C ILE A 194 -9.00 -2.15 -17.03
N ALA A 195 -10.19 -2.70 -17.29
CA ALA A 195 -11.44 -2.13 -16.81
C ALA A 195 -11.47 -2.00 -15.28
N SER A 196 -10.91 -2.99 -14.55
CA SER A 196 -10.80 -2.93 -13.09
C SER A 196 -9.86 -1.82 -12.61
N MET A 197 -8.74 -1.60 -13.30
CA MET A 197 -7.80 -0.50 -13.02
C MET A 197 -8.45 0.87 -13.28
N LEU A 198 -9.14 1.03 -14.42
CA LEU A 198 -9.83 2.29 -14.75
C LEU A 198 -10.99 2.56 -13.79
N HIS A 199 -11.72 1.53 -13.39
CA HIS A 199 -12.78 1.66 -12.40
C HIS A 199 -12.26 2.17 -11.05
N TYR A 200 -11.10 1.67 -10.59
CA TYR A 200 -10.44 2.22 -9.40
C TYR A 200 -10.11 3.71 -9.57
N LEU A 201 -9.53 4.10 -10.71
CA LEU A 201 -9.16 5.49 -10.99
C LEU A 201 -10.38 6.43 -11.02
N ARG A 202 -11.56 5.91 -11.41
CA ARG A 202 -12.81 6.69 -11.37
C ARG A 202 -13.45 6.72 -9.98
N ALA A 203 -13.38 5.61 -9.25
CA ALA A 203 -13.99 5.50 -7.93
C ALA A 203 -13.21 6.26 -6.85
N PHE A 204 -11.88 6.34 -7.00
CA PHE A 204 -10.99 6.90 -5.99
C PHE A 204 -10.41 8.27 -6.39
N PRO A 205 -9.47 8.41 -7.33
CA PRO A 205 -8.92 9.72 -7.73
C PRO A 205 -9.98 10.78 -8.05
N GLU A 206 -10.85 10.50 -9.02
CA GLU A 206 -11.82 11.48 -9.53
C GLU A 206 -12.90 11.88 -8.52
N ARG A 207 -13.25 10.99 -7.59
CA ARG A 207 -14.37 11.21 -6.67
C ARG A 207 -13.95 11.56 -5.25
N LEU A 208 -12.74 11.18 -4.86
CA LEU A 208 -12.27 11.28 -3.50
C LEU A 208 -10.93 12.02 -3.40
N HIS A 209 -9.99 11.84 -4.33
CA HIS A 209 -8.67 12.48 -4.24
C HIS A 209 -8.68 13.95 -4.70
N HIS A 210 -9.05 14.21 -5.96
CA HIS A 210 -9.03 15.57 -6.50
C HIS A 210 -10.01 16.51 -5.78
N PRO A 211 -11.26 16.10 -5.47
CA PRO A 211 -12.18 17.00 -4.77
C PRO A 211 -11.65 17.47 -3.40
N LYS A 212 -10.99 16.59 -2.63
CA LYS A 212 -10.44 17.03 -1.33
C LYS A 212 -9.26 17.98 -1.50
N GLU A 213 -8.45 17.82 -2.55
CA GLU A 213 -7.34 18.74 -2.83
C GLU A 213 -7.87 20.13 -3.14
N GLU A 214 -8.85 20.20 -4.03
CA GLU A 214 -9.48 21.47 -4.42
C GLU A 214 -10.21 22.14 -3.25
N GLU A 215 -11.09 21.39 -2.57
CA GLU A 215 -11.97 21.92 -1.53
C GLU A 215 -11.23 22.35 -0.25
N PHE A 216 -10.14 21.65 0.10
CA PHE A 216 -9.46 21.87 1.37
C PHE A 216 -8.05 22.44 1.19
N LEU A 217 -7.18 21.80 0.41
CA LEU A 217 -5.78 22.20 0.31
C LEU A 217 -5.61 23.43 -0.59
N PHE A 218 -6.10 23.39 -1.82
CA PHE A 218 -5.97 24.46 -2.82
C PHE A 218 -6.78 25.67 -2.38
N ALA A 219 -8.01 25.48 -1.89
CA ALA A 219 -8.82 26.56 -1.34
C ALA A 219 -8.09 27.33 -0.23
N LYS A 220 -7.41 26.65 0.69
CA LYS A 220 -6.65 27.29 1.77
C LYS A 220 -5.36 27.92 1.26
N LEU A 221 -4.63 27.24 0.38
CA LEU A 221 -3.40 27.79 -0.19
C LEU A 221 -3.67 29.06 -0.99
N ARG A 222 -4.75 29.09 -1.77
CA ARG A 222 -5.20 30.28 -2.53
C ARG A 222 -5.51 31.47 -1.61
N GLN A 223 -6.05 31.21 -0.41
CA GLN A 223 -6.31 32.25 0.59
C GLN A 223 -5.01 32.79 1.24
N ARG A 224 -4.06 31.90 1.56
CA ARG A 224 -2.82 32.27 2.27
C ARG A 224 -1.72 32.77 1.34
N HIS A 225 -1.72 32.32 0.09
CA HIS A 225 -0.72 32.64 -0.93
C HIS A 225 -1.39 32.86 -2.29
N PRO A 226 -2.00 34.04 -2.54
CA PRO A 226 -2.72 34.33 -3.79
C PRO A 226 -1.88 34.21 -5.06
N ALA A 227 -0.54 34.31 -4.96
CA ALA A 227 0.35 34.13 -6.10
C ALA A 227 0.38 32.69 -6.66
N ALA A 228 -0.11 31.70 -5.91
CA ALA A 228 -0.29 30.33 -6.41
C ALA A 228 -1.55 30.16 -7.27
N ALA A 229 -2.45 31.15 -7.35
CA ALA A 229 -3.77 30.97 -7.95
C ALA A 229 -3.72 30.49 -9.41
N GLU A 230 -2.77 31.00 -10.21
CA GLU A 230 -2.60 30.58 -11.60
C GLU A 230 -2.13 29.13 -11.69
N THR A 231 -1.14 28.73 -10.88
CA THR A 231 -0.66 27.35 -10.83
C THR A 231 -1.75 26.39 -10.37
N LEU A 232 -2.52 26.75 -9.33
CA LEU A 232 -3.63 25.93 -8.84
C LEU A 232 -4.72 25.76 -9.90
N ALA A 233 -5.03 26.81 -10.67
CA ALA A 233 -6.00 26.71 -11.76
C ALA A 233 -5.53 25.78 -12.90
N VAL A 234 -4.22 25.70 -13.16
CA VAL A 234 -3.66 24.73 -14.12
C VAL A 234 -3.87 23.30 -13.61
N LEU A 235 -3.62 23.03 -12.33
CA LEU A 235 -3.84 21.69 -11.75
C LEU A 235 -5.32 21.30 -11.74
N GLU A 236 -6.22 22.22 -11.42
CA GLU A 236 -7.68 22.01 -11.50
C GLU A 236 -8.10 21.67 -12.95
N GLN A 237 -7.54 22.34 -13.95
CA GLN A 237 -7.76 22.00 -15.35
C GLN A 237 -7.18 20.61 -15.71
N GLU A 238 -6.03 20.23 -15.15
CA GLU A 238 -5.46 18.90 -15.32
C GLU A 238 -6.36 17.81 -14.73
N HIS A 239 -7.06 18.06 -13.60
CA HIS A 239 -8.07 17.13 -13.06
C HIS A 239 -9.23 16.93 -14.05
N GLU A 240 -9.79 18.01 -14.59
CA GLU A 240 -10.89 17.92 -15.57
C GLU A 240 -10.48 17.14 -16.83
N GLU A 241 -9.29 17.42 -17.35
CA GLU A 241 -8.74 16.73 -18.51
C GLU A 241 -8.43 15.26 -18.19
N GLY A 242 -7.91 14.97 -17.00
CA GLY A 242 -7.68 13.62 -16.49
C GLY A 242 -8.97 12.78 -16.49
N GLY A 243 -10.06 13.33 -15.94
CA GLY A 243 -11.38 12.69 -15.92
C GLY A 243 -11.92 12.43 -17.33
N ARG A 244 -11.74 13.37 -18.27
CA ARG A 244 -12.12 13.18 -19.68
C ARG A 244 -11.35 12.05 -20.35
N LEU A 245 -10.03 12.03 -20.19
CA LEU A 245 -9.16 10.99 -20.74
C LEU A 245 -9.48 9.60 -20.15
N LEU A 246 -9.81 9.54 -18.86
CA LEU A 246 -10.22 8.31 -18.19
C LEU A 246 -11.52 7.76 -18.79
N ALA A 247 -12.53 8.62 -19.01
CA ALA A 247 -13.79 8.21 -19.63
C ALA A 247 -13.60 7.69 -21.07
N GLU A 248 -12.71 8.32 -21.85
CA GLU A 248 -12.32 7.83 -23.18
C GLU A 248 -11.69 6.44 -23.12
N LEU A 249 -10.79 6.21 -22.16
CA LEU A 249 -10.14 4.92 -21.95
C LEU A 249 -11.13 3.83 -21.54
N GLU A 250 -12.07 4.12 -20.64
CA GLU A 250 -13.11 3.17 -20.23
C GLU A 250 -13.96 2.73 -21.42
N ALA A 251 -14.37 3.67 -22.27
CA ALA A 251 -15.14 3.38 -23.48
C ALA A 251 -14.34 2.52 -24.48
N GLN A 252 -13.07 2.84 -24.70
CA GLN A 252 -12.20 2.06 -25.59
C GLN A 252 -11.95 0.64 -25.06
N ALA A 253 -11.65 0.50 -23.77
CA ALA A 253 -11.41 -0.80 -23.14
C ALA A 253 -12.66 -1.69 -23.18
N ALA A 254 -13.84 -1.12 -22.93
CA ALA A 254 -15.11 -1.85 -23.02
C ALA A 254 -15.41 -2.34 -24.44
N ASN A 255 -15.20 -1.49 -25.45
CA ASN A 255 -15.40 -1.85 -26.86
C ASN A 255 -14.46 -2.98 -27.31
N LEU A 256 -13.21 -2.96 -26.84
CA LEU A 256 -12.23 -4.00 -27.16
C LEU A 256 -12.53 -5.32 -26.46
N GLY A 257 -12.94 -5.26 -25.19
CA GLY A 257 -13.38 -6.44 -24.43
C GLY A 257 -14.61 -7.14 -25.02
N ALA A 258 -15.47 -6.41 -25.73
CA ALA A 258 -16.66 -6.95 -26.40
C ALA A 258 -16.38 -7.59 -27.78
N GLY A 259 -15.11 -7.72 -28.20
CA GLY A 259 -14.73 -8.39 -29.46
C GLY A 259 -14.43 -7.45 -30.63
N GLY A 260 -14.33 -6.13 -30.41
CA GLY A 260 -13.92 -5.13 -31.42
C GLY A 260 -12.41 -5.07 -31.70
N ALA A 261 -11.66 -6.12 -31.34
CA ALA A 261 -10.20 -6.11 -31.37
C ALA A 261 -9.64 -6.33 -32.78
N SER A 262 -8.95 -5.31 -33.29
CA SER A 262 -8.00 -5.43 -34.40
C SER A 262 -6.60 -5.00 -33.92
N ASN A 263 -5.53 -5.37 -34.63
CA ASN A 263 -4.17 -4.96 -34.25
C ASN A 263 -3.99 -3.43 -34.16
N SER A 264 -4.67 -2.66 -35.02
CA SER A 264 -4.66 -1.19 -34.94
C SER A 264 -5.42 -0.68 -33.71
N SER A 265 -6.49 -1.37 -33.29
CA SER A 265 -7.25 -1.01 -32.09
C SER A 265 -6.42 -1.19 -30.80
N GLY A 266 -5.56 -2.22 -30.73
CA GLY A 266 -4.65 -2.42 -29.60
C GLY A 266 -3.56 -1.35 -29.49
N THR A 267 -3.05 -0.88 -30.64
CA THR A 267 -2.07 0.22 -30.67
C THR A 267 -2.70 1.54 -30.26
N SER A 268 -3.93 1.82 -30.71
CA SER A 268 -4.70 3.00 -30.30
C SER A 268 -4.96 3.04 -28.79
N LEU A 269 -5.30 1.89 -28.18
CA LEU A 269 -5.51 1.82 -26.74
C LEU A 269 -4.20 2.10 -25.98
N ALA A 270 -3.08 1.56 -26.45
CA ALA A 270 -1.77 1.79 -25.84
C ALA A 270 -1.38 3.27 -25.83
N GLU A 271 -1.60 3.98 -26.94
CA GLU A 271 -1.35 5.42 -27.05
C GLU A 271 -2.26 6.25 -26.13
N ALA A 272 -3.54 5.88 -26.02
CA ALA A 272 -4.46 6.53 -25.10
C ALA A 272 -4.04 6.32 -23.64
N ILE A 273 -3.58 5.11 -23.29
CA ILE A 273 -3.05 4.80 -21.96
C ILE A 273 -1.82 5.66 -21.67
N ASP A 274 -0.86 5.72 -22.59
CA ASP A 274 0.37 6.49 -22.39
C ASP A 274 0.05 7.97 -22.17
N ARG A 275 -0.83 8.56 -22.98
CA ARG A 275 -1.27 9.95 -22.83
C ARG A 275 -1.89 10.22 -21.45
N PHE A 276 -2.79 9.34 -21.00
CA PHE A 276 -3.41 9.47 -19.67
C PHE A 276 -2.37 9.35 -18.55
N VAL A 277 -1.53 8.31 -18.61
CA VAL A 277 -0.52 8.05 -17.57
C VAL A 277 0.54 9.14 -17.52
N ASP A 278 0.97 9.68 -18.65
CA ASP A 278 1.90 10.81 -18.72
C ASP A 278 1.30 12.06 -18.08
N GLY A 279 0.01 12.34 -18.36
CA GLY A 279 -0.74 13.41 -17.70
C GLY A 279 -0.77 13.25 -16.18
N GLN A 280 -1.15 12.07 -15.69
CA GLN A 280 -1.17 11.74 -14.26
C GLN A 280 0.20 11.91 -13.60
N TRP A 281 1.28 11.46 -14.25
CA TRP A 281 2.62 11.62 -13.68
C TRP A 281 3.06 13.08 -13.61
N ASN A 282 2.78 13.89 -14.63
CA ASN A 282 3.11 15.30 -14.61
C ASN A 282 2.35 16.02 -13.50
N HIS A 283 1.06 15.72 -13.38
CA HIS A 283 0.17 16.25 -12.36
C HIS A 283 0.65 15.94 -10.93
N LEU A 284 0.82 14.65 -10.59
CA LEU A 284 1.29 14.23 -9.26
C LEU A 284 2.68 14.82 -8.92
N ASN A 285 3.55 14.97 -9.93
CA ASN A 285 4.84 15.62 -9.75
C ASN A 285 4.71 17.12 -9.45
N ALA A 286 3.79 17.81 -10.10
CA ALA A 286 3.52 19.24 -9.83
C ALA A 286 3.01 19.41 -8.39
N GLU A 287 2.09 18.57 -7.95
CA GLU A 287 1.62 18.60 -6.57
C GLU A 287 2.73 18.35 -5.56
N GLU A 288 3.50 17.27 -5.73
CA GLU A 288 4.53 16.90 -4.75
C GLU A 288 5.73 17.84 -4.70
N LYS A 289 6.12 18.43 -5.85
CA LYS A 289 7.33 19.25 -5.95
C LYS A 289 7.06 20.74 -5.88
N MET A 290 5.83 21.18 -6.13
CA MET A 290 5.47 22.60 -6.13
C MET A 290 4.41 22.91 -5.08
N ILE A 291 3.25 22.24 -5.14
CA ILE A 291 2.09 22.63 -4.31
C ILE A 291 2.27 22.25 -2.85
N ILE A 292 2.66 21.01 -2.55
CA ILE A 292 2.86 20.54 -1.17
C ILE A 292 3.94 21.37 -0.45
N PRO A 293 5.13 21.61 -1.02
CA PRO A 293 6.12 22.50 -0.38
C PRO A 293 5.59 23.91 -0.13
N LEU A 294 4.86 24.49 -1.09
CA LEU A 294 4.30 25.83 -0.96
C LEU A 294 3.21 25.90 0.12
N ALA A 295 2.39 24.85 0.24
CA ALA A 295 1.42 24.69 1.32
C ALA A 295 2.11 24.55 2.68
N LEU A 296 3.18 23.76 2.77
CA LEU A 296 3.95 23.61 4.01
C LEU A 296 4.59 24.93 4.46
N GLU A 297 4.97 25.79 3.51
CA GLU A 297 5.57 27.10 3.80
C GLU A 297 4.53 28.14 4.24
N HIS A 298 3.33 28.14 3.66
CA HIS A 298 2.38 29.25 3.81
C HIS A 298 1.11 28.95 4.60
N LEU A 299 0.77 27.69 4.87
CA LEU A 299 -0.38 27.34 5.68
C LEU A 299 -0.04 27.32 7.17
N SER A 300 -0.98 27.77 8.00
CA SER A 300 -0.84 27.71 9.46
C SER A 300 -1.22 26.35 10.03
N ASP A 301 -0.83 26.08 11.28
CA ASP A 301 -1.21 24.85 11.98
C ASP A 301 -2.74 24.65 12.07
N ASP A 302 -3.51 25.73 12.18
CA ASP A 302 -4.99 25.66 12.20
C ASP A 302 -5.56 25.28 10.83
N ASP A 303 -5.01 25.84 9.74
CA ASP A 303 -5.39 25.45 8.38
C ASP A 303 -5.12 23.97 8.16
N TRP A 304 -3.94 23.49 8.57
CA TRP A 304 -3.57 22.09 8.50
C TRP A 304 -4.45 21.20 9.37
N GLY A 305 -4.85 21.66 10.57
CA GLY A 305 -5.79 20.94 11.42
C GLY A 305 -7.18 20.77 10.80
N GLY A 306 -7.61 21.73 9.96
CA GLY A 306 -8.83 21.61 9.16
C GLY A 306 -8.67 20.61 8.00
N ILE A 307 -7.59 20.74 7.24
CA ILE A 307 -7.28 19.90 6.07
C ILE A 307 -7.13 18.43 6.48
N GLU A 308 -6.37 18.17 7.53
CA GLU A 308 -6.08 16.82 8.02
C GLU A 308 -7.35 16.06 8.43
N ARG A 309 -8.27 16.76 9.11
CA ARG A 309 -9.56 16.18 9.52
C ARG A 309 -10.41 15.83 8.30
N ALA A 310 -10.51 16.75 7.36
CA ALA A 310 -11.25 16.53 6.11
C ALA A 310 -10.68 15.35 5.32
N PHE A 311 -9.36 15.25 5.21
CA PHE A 311 -8.70 14.15 4.52
C PHE A 311 -8.94 12.80 5.18
N ARG A 312 -8.89 12.73 6.53
CA ARG A 312 -9.20 11.49 7.25
C ARG A 312 -10.65 11.06 7.08
N GLU A 313 -11.59 12.00 7.09
CA GLU A 313 -13.02 11.72 6.90
C GLU A 313 -13.28 11.23 5.47
N ASN A 314 -12.68 11.87 4.47
CA ASN A 314 -12.75 11.46 3.08
C ASN A 314 -12.21 10.02 2.86
N ALA A 315 -11.08 9.68 3.50
CA ALA A 315 -10.52 8.33 3.49
C ALA A 315 -11.38 7.26 4.22
N GLN A 316 -12.39 7.67 4.99
CA GLN A 316 -13.38 6.75 5.57
C GLN A 316 -14.58 6.55 4.65
N ILE A 317 -14.97 7.59 3.90
CA ILE A 317 -16.08 7.52 2.94
C ILE A 317 -15.76 6.55 1.79
N GLY A 318 -14.49 6.48 1.35
CA GLY A 318 -14.06 5.54 0.31
C GLY A 318 -13.96 4.07 0.72
N ARG A 319 -14.22 3.71 1.99
CA ARG A 319 -14.12 2.32 2.49
C ARG A 319 -15.48 1.63 2.55
N GLY A 320 -15.94 1.14 1.40
CA GLY A 320 -17.03 0.17 1.30
C GLY A 320 -16.50 -1.27 1.41
N HIS A 321 -17.18 -2.17 2.12
CA HIS A 321 -16.67 -3.52 2.43
C HIS A 321 -16.39 -4.38 1.17
N GLU A 322 -17.17 -4.20 0.09
CA GLU A 322 -17.00 -4.93 -1.18
C GLU A 322 -15.97 -4.27 -2.12
N GLU A 323 -15.96 -2.93 -2.21
CA GLU A 323 -14.99 -2.17 -3.01
C GLU A 323 -13.57 -2.31 -2.45
N ASP A 324 -13.43 -2.28 -1.11
CA ASP A 324 -12.15 -2.51 -0.42
C ASP A 324 -11.55 -3.88 -0.77
N GLU A 325 -12.38 -4.91 -0.89
CA GLU A 325 -11.92 -6.26 -1.21
C GLU A 325 -11.53 -6.38 -2.69
N ALA A 326 -12.31 -5.78 -3.59
CA ALA A 326 -11.99 -5.72 -5.02
C ALA A 326 -10.67 -4.96 -5.25
N PHE A 327 -10.46 -3.84 -4.56
CA PHE A 327 -9.23 -3.05 -4.65
C PHE A 327 -8.04 -3.79 -4.04
N ARG A 328 -8.21 -4.49 -2.91
CA ARG A 328 -7.15 -5.36 -2.37
C ARG A 328 -6.75 -6.45 -3.36
N ARG A 329 -7.72 -7.11 -4.01
CA ARG A 329 -7.43 -8.10 -5.07
C ARG A 329 -6.68 -7.48 -6.25
N LEU A 330 -7.09 -6.29 -6.69
CA LEU A 330 -6.43 -5.54 -7.74
C LEU A 330 -4.96 -5.23 -7.39
N PHE A 331 -4.71 -4.70 -6.20
CA PHE A 331 -3.36 -4.38 -5.71
C PHE A 331 -2.48 -5.63 -5.56
N SER A 332 -3.00 -6.72 -4.99
CA SER A 332 -2.28 -7.99 -4.90
C SER A 332 -1.87 -8.49 -6.28
N ARG A 333 -2.76 -8.40 -7.27
CA ARG A 333 -2.47 -8.79 -8.65
C ARG A 333 -1.38 -7.91 -9.29
N LEU A 334 -1.44 -6.59 -9.11
CA LEU A 334 -0.41 -5.66 -9.59
C LEU A 334 0.98 -5.95 -9.02
N MET A 335 1.05 -6.24 -7.71
CA MET A 335 2.32 -6.52 -7.04
C MET A 335 2.92 -7.86 -7.48
N ASN A 336 2.10 -8.87 -7.72
CA ASN A 336 2.57 -10.18 -8.19
C ASN A 336 3.16 -10.13 -9.61
N MET A 337 2.63 -9.26 -10.49
CA MET A 337 3.19 -9.07 -11.84
C MET A 337 4.62 -8.49 -11.81
N ARG A 338 4.92 -7.61 -10.85
CA ARG A 338 6.26 -7.03 -10.70
C ARG A 338 7.30 -8.03 -10.18
N VAL A 339 6.91 -8.92 -9.26
CA VAL A 339 7.83 -9.89 -8.62
C VAL A 339 8.20 -11.04 -9.57
N GLY A 340 7.27 -11.50 -10.42
CA GLY A 340 7.54 -12.58 -11.38
C GLY A 340 8.63 -12.29 -12.42
N ARG A 341 9.06 -11.04 -12.57
CA ARG A 341 10.11 -10.61 -13.52
C ARG A 341 11.50 -10.43 -12.93
N GLN A 342 11.66 -10.37 -11.61
CA GLN A 342 13.00 -10.37 -11.01
C GLN A 342 13.61 -11.78 -10.88
N SER A 343 12.80 -12.80 -11.20
CA SER A 343 13.14 -14.22 -11.08
C SER A 343 13.36 -14.91 -12.44
N ALA A 344 13.37 -14.16 -13.54
CA ALA A 344 13.58 -14.64 -14.92
C ALA A 344 14.72 -13.85 -15.58
#